data_AF-A0A829G9L6-F1
#
_entry.id   AF-A0A829G9L6-F1
#
_cell.length_a   1.000
_cell.length_b   1.000
_cell.length_c   1.000
_cell.angle_alpha   90.00
_cell.angle_beta   90.00
_cell.angle_gamma   90.00
#
_symmetry.space_group_name_H-M   'P 1'
#
loop_
_entity.id
_entity.type
_entity.pdbx_description
1 polymer ?
#
loop_
_entity_poly.entity_id
_entity_poly.type
_entity_poly.pdbx_seq_one_letter_code
_entity_poly.pdbx_strand_id
1 'polypeptide(L)'
;MKHELVHYHLYDHHRGYQHRDHDFKQLLTAVGGSRFAPPLPVNGHQYVYVCTHCGRQFVRRRHIDVRRYACGVCRGKLRLQKTLAS
;
A
#
# COMPACT_ATOMS: atom_id res chain seq x y z
N MET A 1 1.24 0.11 17.98
CA MET A 1 1.34 0.40 19.43
C MET A 1 2.43 -0.41 20.13
N LYS A 2 2.38 -1.76 20.13
CA LYS A 2 3.45 -2.58 20.75
C LYS A 2 4.85 -2.32 20.17
N HIS A 3 4.91 -2.06 18.86
CA HIS A 3 6.15 -1.76 18.15
C HIS A 3 6.85 -0.51 18.70
N GLU A 4 6.11 0.57 18.90
CA GLU A 4 6.62 1.84 19.40
C GLU A 4 7.05 1.74 20.87
N LEU A 5 6.33 0.96 21.68
CA LEU A 5 6.69 0.72 23.09
C LEU A 5 8.02 -0.04 23.23
N VAL A 6 8.32 -0.97 22.33
CA VAL A 6 9.61 -1.69 22.30
C VAL A 6 10.78 -0.74 22.03
N HIS A 7 10.61 0.24 21.13
CA HIS A 7 11.63 1.29 20.92
C HIS A 7 11.91 2.06 22.20
N TYR A 8 10.86 2.54 22.86
CA TYR A 8 11.01 3.33 24.09
C TYR A 8 11.66 2.54 25.23
N HIS A 9 11.24 1.29 25.44
CA HIS A 9 11.81 0.44 26.48
C HIS A 9 13.31 0.19 26.25
N LEU A 10 13.71 -0.12 25.01
CA LEU A 10 15.12 -0.37 24.71
C LEU A 10 15.98 0.90 24.76
N TYR A 11 15.40 2.05 24.41
CA TYR A 11 16.05 3.35 24.55
C TYR A 11 16.34 3.69 26.01
N ASP A 12 15.36 3.52 26.90
CA ASP A 12 15.48 3.76 28.34
C ASP A 12 16.56 2.86 29.00
N HIS A 13 16.69 1.62 28.51
CA HIS A 13 17.71 0.67 28.97
C HIS A 13 19.05 0.77 28.23
N HIS A 14 19.27 1.78 27.39
CA HIS A 14 20.48 1.96 26.58
C HIS A 14 20.88 0.72 25.75
N ARG A 15 19.89 -0.04 25.28
CA ARG A 15 20.04 -1.24 24.44
C ARG A 15 19.84 -0.92 22.95
N GLY A 16 20.10 -1.91 22.10
CA GLY A 16 19.87 -1.78 20.65
C GLY A 16 18.38 -1.64 20.33
N TYR A 17 17.90 -0.40 20.12
CA TYR A 17 16.50 -0.08 19.86
C TYR A 17 16.14 -0.03 18.37
N GLN A 18 17.11 -0.09 17.45
CA GLN A 18 16.83 0.02 16.02
C GLN A 18 16.29 -1.30 15.46
N HIS A 19 15.52 -1.26 14.38
CA HIS A 19 14.93 -2.48 13.78
C HIS A 19 15.97 -3.53 13.34
N ARG A 20 17.22 -3.13 13.11
CA ARG A 20 18.31 -4.03 12.75
C ARG A 20 18.86 -4.80 13.94
N ASP A 21 18.72 -4.25 15.14
CA ASP A 21 19.35 -4.71 16.37
C ASP A 21 18.71 -6.02 16.84
N HIS A 22 19.54 -6.86 17.45
CA HIS A 22 19.12 -8.16 17.98
C HIS A 22 18.12 -8.00 19.13
N ASP A 23 18.39 -7.06 20.04
CA ASP A 23 17.56 -6.74 21.20
C ASP A 23 16.13 -6.34 20.80
N PHE A 24 16.00 -5.48 19.79
CA PHE A 24 14.72 -5.10 19.23
C PHE A 24 13.93 -6.29 18.69
N LYS A 25 14.58 -7.18 17.92
CA LYS A 25 13.93 -8.36 17.34
C LYS A 25 13.46 -9.34 18.42
N GLN A 26 14.29 -9.58 19.43
CA GLN A 26 13.96 -10.47 20.55
C GLN A 26 12.77 -9.93 21.35
N LEU A 27 12.83 -8.67 21.78
CA LEU A 27 11.80 -8.10 22.62
C LEU A 27 10.47 -7.95 21.86
N LEU A 28 10.52 -7.52 20.60
CA LEU A 28 9.33 -7.43 19.75
C LEU A 28 8.61 -8.78 19.61
N THR A 29 9.38 -9.86 19.44
CA THR A 29 8.82 -11.23 19.36
C THR A 29 8.22 -11.66 20.70
N ALA A 30 8.93 -11.42 21.81
CA ALA A 30 8.48 -11.80 23.15
C ALA A 30 7.14 -11.14 23.55
N VAL A 31 6.90 -9.89 23.13
CA VAL A 31 5.64 -9.18 23.43
C VAL A 31 4.53 -9.43 22.39
N GLY A 32 4.78 -10.28 21.39
CA GLY A 32 3.87 -10.54 20.28
C GLY A 32 3.58 -9.27 19.48
N GLY A 33 4.59 -8.43 19.27
CA GLY A 33 4.53 -7.26 18.40
C GLY A 33 4.84 -7.63 16.96
N SER A 34 4.23 -6.91 16.01
CA SER A 34 4.57 -7.07 14.59
C SER A 34 5.61 -6.03 14.17
N ARG A 35 6.57 -6.47 13.37
CA ARG A 35 7.53 -5.57 12.72
C ARG A 35 6.85 -4.74 11.64
N PHE A 36 5.82 -5.29 11.01
CA PHE A 36 5.10 -4.67 9.91
C PHE A 36 3.64 -4.46 10.28
N ALA A 37 3.04 -3.37 9.80
CA ALA A 37 1.60 -3.24 9.90
C ALA A 37 0.93 -4.40 9.13
N PRO A 38 -0.15 -5.01 9.67
CA PRO A 38 -0.93 -5.94 8.88
C PRO A 38 -1.42 -5.23 7.60
N PRO A 39 -1.53 -5.94 6.46
CA PRO A 39 -2.07 -5.35 5.25
C PRO A 39 -3.45 -4.80 5.57
N LEU A 40 -3.64 -3.50 5.31
CA LEU A 40 -4.96 -2.89 5.43
C LEU A 40 -5.92 -3.64 4.48
N PRO A 41 -7.16 -3.92 4.92
CA PRO A 41 -8.16 -4.44 4.00
C PRO A 41 -8.22 -3.50 2.80
N VAL A 42 -8.26 -4.09 1.59
CA VAL A 42 -8.22 -3.34 0.33
C VAL A 42 -9.59 -2.71 0.09
N ASN A 43 -10.02 -1.84 1.00
CA ASN A 43 -11.25 -1.09 0.90
C ASN A 43 -10.95 0.09 -0.03
N GLY A 44 -11.54 0.08 -1.21
CA GLY A 44 -11.33 1.16 -2.17
C GLY A 44 -12.04 0.93 -3.49
N HIS A 45 -12.42 2.03 -4.11
CA HIS A 45 -13.02 1.99 -5.44
C HIS A 45 -11.98 1.52 -6.47
N GLN A 46 -12.35 0.52 -7.28
CA GLN A 46 -11.63 0.18 -8.49
C GLN A 46 -12.29 0.87 -9.67
N TYR A 47 -11.48 1.56 -10.48
CA TYR A 47 -11.91 2.25 -11.67
C TYR A 47 -11.45 1.46 -12.88
N VAL A 48 -12.39 1.02 -13.70
CA VAL A 48 -12.14 0.32 -14.96
C VAL A 48 -12.19 1.33 -16.08
N TYR A 49 -11.06 1.56 -16.75
CA TYR A 49 -10.96 2.40 -17.93
C TYR A 49 -10.86 1.53 -19.18
N VAL A 50 -11.46 1.98 -20.29
CA VAL A 50 -11.37 1.33 -21.59
C VAL A 50 -10.78 2.27 -22.62
N CYS A 51 -9.88 1.77 -23.45
CA CYS A 51 -9.39 2.51 -24.61
C CYS A 51 -10.47 2.55 -25.69
N THR A 52 -10.76 3.74 -26.21
CA THR A 52 -11.77 3.92 -27.26
C THR A 52 -11.30 3.45 -28.64
N HIS A 53 -10.00 3.22 -28.83
CA HIS A 53 -9.43 2.80 -30.12
C HIS A 53 -9.19 1.29 -30.19
N CYS A 54 -8.51 0.71 -29.19
CA CYS A 54 -8.18 -0.72 -29.18
C CYS A 54 -9.03 -1.56 -28.21
N GLY A 55 -9.98 -0.96 -27.48
CA GLY A 55 -10.85 -1.68 -26.54
C GLY A 55 -10.16 -2.22 -25.28
N ARG A 56 -8.86 -2.01 -25.11
CA ARG A 56 -8.11 -2.54 -23.95
C ARG A 56 -8.63 -1.94 -22.64
N GLN A 57 -8.84 -2.79 -21.64
CA GLN A 57 -9.27 -2.38 -20.31
C GLN A 57 -8.09 -2.23 -19.33
N PHE A 58 -8.22 -1.28 -18.42
CA PHE A 58 -7.25 -0.95 -17.38
C PHE A 58 -7.96 -0.80 -16.03
N VAL A 59 -7.60 -1.63 -15.06
CA VAL A 59 -8.11 -1.53 -13.69
C VAL A 59 -7.16 -0.67 -12.86
N ARG A 60 -7.68 0.35 -12.19
CA ARG A 60 -6.92 1.29 -11.37
C ARG A 60 -7.55 1.45 -10.00
N ARG A 61 -6.72 1.55 -8.96
CA ARG A 61 -7.16 1.84 -7.58
C ARG A 61 -7.44 3.33 -7.33
N ARG A 62 -7.08 4.21 -8.27
CA ARG A 62 -7.29 5.66 -8.18
C ARG A 62 -7.92 6.14 -9.48
N HIS A 63 -8.76 7.17 -9.37
CA HIS A 63 -9.30 7.86 -10.54
C HIS A 63 -8.15 8.57 -11.28
N ILE A 64 -8.11 8.45 -12.60
CA ILE A 64 -7.12 9.11 -13.47
C ILE A 64 -7.82 10.13 -14.38
N ASP A 65 -7.14 11.24 -14.68
CA ASP A 65 -7.64 12.21 -15.66
C ASP A 65 -7.40 11.69 -17.09
N VAL A 66 -8.46 11.25 -17.75
CA VAL A 66 -8.41 10.73 -19.12
C VAL A 66 -8.01 11.76 -20.18
N ARG A 67 -7.89 13.05 -19.84
CA ARG A 67 -7.32 14.09 -20.71
C ARG A 67 -5.79 14.08 -20.69
N ARG A 68 -5.20 13.66 -19.56
CA ARG A 68 -3.73 13.57 -19.39
C ARG A 68 -3.19 12.20 -19.73
N TYR A 69 -3.98 11.14 -19.51
CA TYR A 69 -3.54 9.76 -19.69
C TYR A 69 -4.13 9.13 -20.96
N ALA A 70 -3.33 8.30 -21.63
CA ALA A 70 -3.70 7.59 -22.85
C ALA A 70 -3.44 6.07 -22.72
N CYS A 71 -3.95 5.30 -23.68
CA CYS A 71 -3.70 3.87 -23.75
C CYS A 71 -2.20 3.57 -23.91
N GLY A 72 -1.64 2.73 -23.02
CA GLY A 72 -0.23 2.35 -23.08
C GLY A 72 0.17 1.52 -24.32
N VAL A 73 -0.81 1.02 -25.08
CA VAL A 73 -0.57 0.19 -26.28
C VAL A 73 -0.69 1.03 -27.56
N CYS A 74 -1.83 1.68 -27.78
CA CYS A 74 -2.12 2.39 -29.03
C CYS A 74 -2.12 3.93 -28.89
N ARG A 75 -1.85 4.47 -27.70
CA ARG A 75 -1.96 5.90 -27.37
C ARG A 75 -3.34 6.53 -27.59
N GLY A 76 -4.37 5.73 -27.84
CA GLY A 76 -5.76 6.17 -27.96
C GLY A 76 -6.33 6.69 -26.63
N LYS A 77 -7.41 7.47 -26.72
CA LYS A 77 -8.10 8.05 -25.56
C LYS A 77 -8.67 6.96 -24.65
N LEU A 78 -8.69 7.24 -23.35
CA LEU A 78 -9.30 6.39 -22.33
C LEU A 78 -10.67 6.93 -21.94
N ARG A 79 -11.57 6.04 -21.54
CA ARG A 79 -12.89 6.38 -20.99
C ARG A 79 -13.13 5.56 -19.75
N LEU A 80 -13.69 6.17 -18.70
CA LEU A 80 -14.14 5.43 -17.52
C LEU A 80 -15.34 4.55 -17.91
N GLN A 81 -15.22 3.24 -17.69
CA GLN A 81 -16.25 2.25 -18.01
C GLN A 81 -17.09 1.90 -16.78
N LYS A 82 -16.43 1.59 -15.65
CA LYS A 82 -17.10 1.20 -14.39
C LYS A 82 -16.31 1.66 -13.18
N THR A 83 -17.03 1.97 -12.11
CA THR A 83 -16.47 2.12 -10.76
C THR A 83 -17.02 0.98 -9.91
N LEU A 84 -16.14 0.12 -9.41
CA LEU A 84 -16.49 -0.99 -8.52
C LEU A 84 -16.15 -0.55 -7.10
N ALA A 85 -17.13 -0.51 -6.20
CA ALA A 85 -16.85 -0.43 -4.77
C ALA A 85 -16.55 -1.84 -4.25
N SER A 86 -15.48 -1.97 -3.47
CA SER A 86 -15.18 -3.20 -2.69
C SER A 86 -15.85 -3.09 -1.33
#